data_AF-A0AAX3ZGH4-F1
#
_entry.id   AF-A0AAX3ZGH4-F1
#
_cell.length_a   1.000
_cell.length_b   1.000
_cell.length_c   1.000
_cell.angle_alpha   90.00
_cell.angle_beta   90.00
_cell.angle_gamma   90.00
#
_symmetry.space_group_name_H-M   'P 1'
#
loop_
_entity.id
_entity.type
_entity.pdbx_description
1 polymer ?
#
loop_
_entity_poly.entity_id
_entity_poly.type
_entity_poly.pdbx_seq_one_letter_code
_entity_poly.pdbx_strand_id
1 'polypeptide(L)'
;MAHSSAAAARRRRAAGPAPSLTGPASDVHPVLRRTTAPPAALDLLAQARAGLEEATVLETPNERYATAHLAALRTAAAVLAARGRPETTPRARARIRSAWEVLPEIAPELADWSALFASGAGRRARAEAGIQGAAGSRDADDLIRDVAMFLRLVERMLALQPVLPQPRSDADGSDPGAPGTPGADRPESDRPSRPGEEPGDRRLPDAG
;
A
#
# COMPACT_ATOMS: atom_id res chain seq x y z
N MET A 1 -92.99 14.96 6.71
CA MET A 1 -93.21 16.34 6.25
C MET A 1 -91.93 17.11 6.49
N ALA A 2 -91.46 17.81 5.46
CA ALA A 2 -90.58 18.98 5.53
C ALA A 2 -89.16 18.72 6.08
N HIS A 3 -88.06 19.27 5.57
CA HIS A 3 -87.78 20.35 4.63
C HIS A 3 -86.24 20.48 4.68
N SER A 4 -85.64 20.59 3.49
CA SER A 4 -84.64 21.60 3.13
C SER A 4 -83.46 21.83 4.07
N SER A 5 -82.22 21.50 3.68
CA SER A 5 -81.39 22.22 2.70
C SER A 5 -80.80 23.53 3.23
N ALA A 6 -79.54 23.76 2.83
CA ALA A 6 -78.83 25.03 2.76
C ALA A 6 -78.29 25.60 4.10
N ALA A 7 -77.11 26.21 4.19
CA ALA A 7 -76.08 26.48 3.20
C ALA A 7 -74.79 26.93 3.92
N ALA A 8 -73.68 26.69 3.22
CA ALA A 8 -72.49 27.52 3.09
C ALA A 8 -71.89 28.25 4.32
N ALA A 9 -70.66 27.89 4.63
CA ALA A 9 -69.61 28.89 4.85
C ALA A 9 -68.24 28.33 4.47
N ARG A 10 -67.68 28.87 3.37
CA ARG A 10 -66.30 28.68 2.94
C ARG A 10 -65.33 29.01 4.09
N ARG A 11 -64.44 28.08 4.42
CA ARG A 11 -63.18 28.43 5.12
C ARG A 11 -61.97 27.81 4.40
N ARG A 12 -61.15 28.76 3.95
CA ARG A 12 -59.79 28.74 3.40
C ARG A 12 -59.01 27.42 3.53
N ARG A 13 -58.56 26.92 2.38
CA ARG A 13 -57.36 26.07 2.26
C ARG A 13 -56.17 26.87 2.79
N ALA A 14 -55.52 26.37 3.84
CA ALA A 14 -54.12 26.66 4.13
C ALA A 14 -53.35 25.36 3.87
N ALA A 15 -52.45 25.43 2.88
CA ALA A 15 -51.50 24.38 2.57
C ALA A 15 -50.42 24.36 3.65
N GLY A 16 -50.40 23.32 4.47
CA GLY A 16 -49.23 22.96 5.25
C GLY A 16 -48.40 21.95 4.44
N PRO A 17 -47.08 22.10 4.31
CA PRO A 17 -46.26 21.11 3.64
C PRO A 17 -46.28 19.79 4.43
N ALA A 18 -46.55 18.70 3.72
CA ALA A 18 -46.36 17.35 4.21
C ALA A 18 -44.89 17.12 4.63
N PRO A 19 -44.62 16.28 5.65
CA PRO A 19 -43.26 15.84 5.93
C PRO A 19 -42.75 15.03 4.74
N SER A 20 -41.68 15.50 4.11
CA SER A 20 -41.03 14.82 2.99
C SER A 20 -40.49 13.46 3.43
N LEU A 21 -41.13 12.40 2.96
CA LEU A 21 -40.63 11.02 2.88
C LEU A 21 -39.63 10.90 1.72
N THR A 22 -38.47 11.54 1.82
CA THR A 22 -37.34 11.36 0.90
C THR A 22 -36.02 11.72 1.58
N GLY A 23 -35.68 10.96 2.62
CA GLY A 23 -34.27 10.74 2.94
C GLY A 23 -33.83 9.47 2.20
N PRO A 24 -32.72 9.45 1.44
CA PRO A 24 -32.14 8.18 1.05
C PRO A 24 -31.73 7.44 2.33
N ALA A 25 -32.53 6.47 2.71
CA ALA A 25 -32.18 5.45 3.67
C ALA A 25 -31.14 4.53 3.03
N SER A 26 -29.87 4.92 3.04
CA SER A 26 -28.69 4.05 2.94
C SER A 26 -27.40 4.85 3.06
N ASP A 27 -27.21 5.49 4.22
CA ASP A 27 -25.86 5.61 4.79
C ASP A 27 -25.91 4.93 6.15
N VAL A 28 -26.24 3.63 6.11
CA VAL A 28 -25.69 2.70 7.09
C VAL A 28 -24.19 2.81 6.87
N HIS A 29 -23.52 3.70 7.60
CA HIS A 29 -22.07 3.77 7.62
C HIS A 29 -21.59 2.33 7.74
N PRO A 30 -20.90 1.77 6.72
CA PRO A 30 -20.34 0.46 6.87
C PRO A 30 -19.51 0.59 8.12
N VAL A 31 -19.86 -0.25 9.08
CA VAL A 31 -19.13 -0.44 10.31
C VAL A 31 -17.68 -0.64 9.88
N LEU A 32 -16.88 0.43 9.87
CA LEU A 32 -15.42 0.42 9.86
C LEU A 32 -14.93 -0.14 11.20
N ARG A 33 -15.62 -1.14 11.76
CA ARG A 33 -15.16 -1.88 12.91
C ARG A 33 -14.43 -3.09 12.38
N ARG A 34 -13.12 -3.04 12.63
CA ARG A 34 -12.10 -4.03 12.32
C ARG A 34 -11.47 -3.79 10.94
N THR A 35 -10.73 -2.69 10.80
CA THR A 35 -9.59 -2.72 9.89
C THR A 35 -8.57 -3.69 10.48
N THR A 36 -8.73 -4.94 10.08
CA THR A 36 -7.69 -5.98 10.13
C THR A 36 -6.42 -5.43 9.49
N ALA A 37 -5.27 -6.04 9.76
CA ALA A 37 -3.99 -5.68 9.14
C ALA A 37 -4.13 -5.38 7.62
N PRO A 38 -3.32 -4.47 7.04
CA PRO A 38 -3.40 -4.09 5.63
C PRO A 38 -3.47 -5.32 4.72
N PRO A 39 -4.27 -5.29 3.63
CA PRO A 39 -4.45 -6.45 2.76
C PRO A 39 -3.11 -6.99 2.23
N ALA A 40 -2.18 -6.09 1.88
CA ALA A 40 -0.82 -6.46 1.46
C ALA A 40 -0.04 -7.27 2.53
N ALA A 41 -0.23 -6.96 3.82
CA ALA A 41 0.40 -7.72 4.90
C ALA A 41 -0.23 -9.12 5.03
N LEU A 42 -1.55 -9.23 4.87
CA LEU A 42 -2.26 -10.51 4.89
C LEU A 42 -1.86 -11.41 3.72
N ASP A 43 -1.70 -10.84 2.52
CA ASP A 43 -1.24 -11.56 1.33
C ASP A 43 0.18 -12.10 1.51
N LEU A 44 1.07 -11.29 2.07
CA LEU A 44 2.44 -11.71 2.39
C LEU A 44 2.48 -12.85 3.42
N LEU A 45 1.61 -12.82 4.45
CA LEU A 45 1.48 -13.91 5.41
C LEU A 45 0.89 -15.18 4.80
N ALA A 46 -0.05 -15.07 3.87
CA ALA A 46 -0.57 -16.22 3.14
C ALA A 46 0.52 -16.87 2.28
N GLN A 47 1.30 -16.06 1.56
CA GLN A 47 2.45 -16.55 0.78
C GLN A 47 3.56 -17.14 1.66
N ALA A 48 3.79 -16.57 2.85
CA ALA A 48 4.74 -17.13 3.81
C ALA A 48 4.31 -18.51 4.32
N ARG A 49 3.02 -18.69 4.65
CA ARG A 49 2.46 -19.99 5.05
C ARG A 49 2.59 -21.03 3.94
N ALA A 50 2.16 -20.69 2.73
CA ALA A 50 2.28 -21.60 1.58
C ALA A 50 3.74 -21.98 1.29
N GLY A 51 4.66 -21.02 1.33
CA GLY A 51 6.08 -21.29 1.15
C GLY A 51 6.70 -22.12 2.29
N LEU A 52 6.21 -21.98 3.52
CA LEU A 52 6.65 -22.82 4.64
C LEU A 52 6.17 -24.26 4.47
N GLU A 53 4.90 -24.47 4.08
CA GLU A 53 4.36 -25.79 3.76
C GLU A 53 5.14 -26.44 2.61
N GLU A 54 5.41 -25.69 1.54
CA GLU A 54 6.26 -26.14 0.44
C GLU A 54 7.65 -26.58 0.94
N ALA A 55 8.29 -25.80 1.82
CA ALA A 55 9.59 -26.16 2.38
C ALA A 55 9.58 -27.48 3.17
N THR A 56 8.44 -27.88 3.73
CA THR A 56 8.33 -29.15 4.47
C THR A 56 8.29 -30.39 3.57
N VAL A 57 7.86 -30.24 2.32
CA VAL A 57 7.69 -31.37 1.39
C VAL A 57 8.84 -31.51 0.38
N LEU A 58 9.71 -30.50 0.27
CA LEU A 58 10.92 -30.58 -0.56
C LEU A 58 11.89 -31.64 -0.02
N GLU A 59 12.53 -32.38 -0.92
CA GLU A 59 13.46 -33.46 -0.55
C GLU A 59 14.88 -32.95 -0.31
N THR A 60 15.31 -31.96 -1.11
CA THR A 60 16.68 -31.45 -1.08
C THR A 60 16.89 -30.48 0.08
N PRO A 61 17.83 -30.72 1.02
CA PRO A 61 18.07 -29.83 2.17
C PRO A 61 18.34 -28.38 1.80
N ASN A 62 19.08 -28.15 0.71
CA ASN A 62 19.36 -26.79 0.21
C ASN A 62 18.09 -26.06 -0.22
N GLU A 63 17.19 -26.73 -0.95
CA GLU A 63 15.93 -26.16 -1.42
C GLU A 63 15.00 -25.88 -0.25
N ARG A 64 14.87 -26.84 0.68
CA ARG A 64 14.13 -26.68 1.94
C ARG A 64 14.60 -25.44 2.71
N TYR A 65 15.92 -25.29 2.87
CA TYR A 65 16.52 -24.16 3.59
C TYR A 65 16.26 -22.82 2.87
N ALA A 66 16.46 -22.76 1.54
CA ALA A 66 16.22 -21.56 0.75
C ALA A 66 14.74 -21.12 0.79
N THR A 67 13.83 -22.07 0.58
CA THR A 67 12.38 -21.82 0.57
C THR A 67 11.88 -21.40 1.95
N ALA A 68 12.34 -22.05 3.03
CA ALA A 68 12.02 -21.63 4.40
C ALA A 68 12.50 -20.20 4.70
N HIS A 69 13.73 -19.85 4.29
CA HIS A 69 14.24 -18.50 4.49
C HIS A 69 13.46 -17.45 3.69
N LEU A 70 12.97 -17.81 2.50
CA LEU A 70 12.11 -16.92 1.71
C LEU A 70 10.75 -16.69 2.37
N ALA A 71 10.16 -17.72 2.99
CA ALA A 71 8.97 -17.56 3.82
C ALA A 71 9.22 -16.61 5.02
N ALA A 72 10.40 -16.69 5.65
CA ALA A 72 10.81 -15.76 6.69
C ALA A 72 10.88 -14.30 6.20
N LEU A 73 11.48 -14.06 5.02
CA LEU A 73 11.54 -12.72 4.42
C LEU A 73 10.16 -12.15 4.11
N ARG A 74 9.23 -12.97 3.60
CA ARG A 74 7.84 -12.55 3.36
C ARG A 74 7.13 -12.19 4.66
N THR A 75 7.38 -12.94 5.73
CA THR A 75 6.85 -12.64 7.07
C THR A 75 7.38 -11.30 7.59
N ALA A 76 8.68 -11.02 7.46
CA ALA A 76 9.25 -9.73 7.83
C ALA A 76 8.65 -8.58 6.99
N ALA A 77 8.50 -8.78 5.68
CA ALA A 77 7.87 -7.81 4.79
C ALA A 77 6.40 -7.52 5.19
N ALA A 78 5.66 -8.52 5.70
CA ALA A 78 4.31 -8.32 6.22
C ALA A 78 4.29 -7.36 7.43
N VAL A 79 5.27 -7.47 8.33
CA VAL A 79 5.42 -6.54 9.48
C VAL A 79 5.69 -5.11 9.00
N LEU A 80 6.58 -4.95 8.02
CA LEU A 80 6.90 -3.65 7.42
C LEU A 80 5.67 -3.01 6.76
N ALA A 81 4.92 -3.82 6.00
CA ALA A 81 3.67 -3.38 5.36
C ALA A 81 2.60 -3.01 6.40
N ALA A 82 2.49 -3.77 7.49
CA ALA A 82 1.52 -3.50 8.56
C ALA A 82 1.83 -2.20 9.32
N ARG A 83 3.10 -1.90 9.58
CA ARG A 83 3.51 -0.70 10.34
C ARG A 83 3.60 0.57 9.48
N GLY A 84 3.18 0.51 8.22
CA GLY A 84 3.04 1.69 7.35
C GLY A 84 4.35 2.19 6.75
N ARG A 85 5.41 1.37 6.71
CA ARG A 85 6.62 1.68 5.94
C ARG A 85 6.70 0.79 4.71
N PRO A 86 5.93 1.09 3.65
CA PRO A 86 6.03 0.31 2.44
C PRO A 86 7.37 0.62 1.76
N GLU A 87 8.26 -0.37 1.68
CA GLU A 87 9.38 -0.34 0.74
C GLU A 87 8.84 -0.55 -0.69
N THR A 88 8.13 0.45 -1.22
CA THR A 88 7.35 0.35 -2.47
C THR A 88 8.20 0.26 -3.74
N THR A 89 9.52 0.31 -3.69
CA THR A 89 10.35 0.21 -4.91
C THR A 89 11.25 -1.03 -4.92
N PRO A 90 11.13 -1.90 -5.93
CA PRO A 90 12.01 -3.06 -6.10
C PRO A 90 13.51 -2.71 -6.18
N ARG A 91 13.82 -1.45 -6.55
CA ARG A 91 15.18 -0.94 -6.75
C ARG A 91 15.83 -0.38 -5.47
N ALA A 92 15.05 0.08 -4.47
CA ALA A 92 15.58 0.50 -3.17
C ALA A 92 15.93 -0.70 -2.26
N ARG A 93 15.18 -1.80 -2.39
CA ARG A 93 15.40 -3.08 -1.69
C ARG A 93 16.75 -3.75 -1.99
N ALA A 94 17.38 -3.40 -3.11
CA ALA A 94 18.53 -4.12 -3.62
C ALA A 94 19.88 -3.51 -3.23
N ARG A 95 19.95 -2.34 -2.55
CA ARG A 95 21.22 -1.59 -2.59
C ARG A 95 21.79 -0.98 -1.31
N ILE A 96 21.10 -0.86 -0.18
CA ILE A 96 21.75 -0.24 1.00
C ILE A 96 21.49 -0.96 2.33
N ARG A 97 20.32 -1.59 2.58
CA ARG A 97 20.09 -2.34 3.84
C ARG A 97 19.25 -3.59 3.64
N SER A 98 19.63 -4.69 4.30
CA SER A 98 18.86 -5.93 4.31
C SER A 98 17.53 -5.75 5.05
N ALA A 99 16.47 -6.49 4.68
CA ALA A 99 15.22 -6.48 5.44
C ALA A 99 15.44 -6.81 6.93
N TRP A 100 16.47 -7.60 7.23
CA TRP A 100 16.89 -7.94 8.60
C TRP A 100 17.60 -6.79 9.35
N GLU A 101 18.07 -5.77 8.64
CA GLU A 101 18.62 -4.56 9.26
C GLU A 101 17.52 -3.54 9.56
N VAL A 102 16.46 -3.53 8.75
CA VAL A 102 15.33 -2.59 8.89
C VAL A 102 14.32 -3.07 9.94
N LEU A 103 14.14 -4.40 10.09
CA LEU A 103 13.14 -4.97 10.99
C LEU A 103 13.29 -4.50 12.45
N PRO A 104 14.49 -4.48 13.08
CA PRO A 104 14.65 -4.05 14.46
C PRO A 104 14.34 -2.56 14.69
N GLU A 105 14.49 -1.70 13.68
CA GLU A 105 14.16 -0.26 13.78
C GLU A 105 12.65 -0.04 13.95
N ILE A 106 11.84 -0.92 13.36
CA ILE A 106 10.39 -0.76 13.27
C ILE A 106 9.67 -1.70 14.24
N ALA A 107 10.26 -2.87 14.51
CA ALA A 107 9.77 -3.90 15.41
C ALA A 107 10.93 -4.42 16.29
N PRO A 108 11.36 -3.65 17.31
CA PRO A 108 12.46 -4.03 18.19
C PRO A 108 12.20 -5.34 18.94
N GLU A 109 10.95 -5.71 19.18
CA GLU A 109 10.55 -7.01 19.75
C GLU A 109 10.89 -8.21 18.85
N LEU A 110 11.20 -7.97 17.57
CA LEU A 110 11.65 -8.98 16.62
C LEU A 110 13.16 -8.90 16.36
N ALA A 111 13.92 -8.13 17.13
CA ALA A 111 15.36 -7.95 16.92
C ALA A 111 16.14 -9.27 16.98
N ASP A 112 15.83 -10.12 17.97
CA ASP A 112 16.50 -11.43 18.13
C ASP A 112 16.23 -12.35 16.94
N TRP A 113 14.98 -12.39 16.48
CA TRP A 113 14.60 -13.10 15.26
C TRP A 113 15.33 -12.56 14.04
N SER A 114 15.44 -11.24 13.93
CA SER A 114 16.17 -10.59 12.85
C SER A 114 17.65 -10.99 12.82
N ALA A 115 18.31 -10.99 13.98
CA ALA A 115 19.71 -11.40 14.12
C ALA A 115 19.90 -12.88 13.76
N LEU A 116 19.00 -13.76 14.23
CA LEU A 116 18.99 -15.18 13.89
C LEU A 116 18.95 -15.38 12.37
N PHE A 117 17.98 -14.77 11.67
CA PHE A 117 17.84 -14.95 10.23
C PHE A 117 18.95 -14.25 9.44
N ALA A 118 19.43 -13.08 9.87
CA ALA A 118 20.57 -12.42 9.24
C ALA A 118 21.82 -13.32 9.24
N SER A 119 22.09 -14.01 10.36
CA SER A 119 23.21 -14.95 10.46
C SER A 119 23.11 -16.12 9.47
N GLY A 120 21.88 -16.53 9.13
CA GLY A 120 21.60 -17.60 8.18
C GLY A 120 21.58 -17.18 6.69
N ALA A 121 21.64 -15.88 6.39
CA ALA A 121 21.46 -15.36 5.02
C ALA A 121 22.58 -15.77 4.06
N GLY A 122 23.84 -15.80 4.54
CA GLY A 122 24.96 -16.28 3.71
C GLY A 122 24.85 -17.77 3.37
N ARG A 123 24.29 -18.57 4.27
CA ARG A 123 23.99 -19.99 4.02
C ARG A 123 22.90 -20.16 2.97
N ARG A 124 21.85 -19.33 3.05
CA ARG A 124 20.77 -19.28 2.05
C ARG A 124 21.31 -18.96 0.66
N ALA A 125 22.13 -17.92 0.53
CA ALA A 125 22.70 -17.54 -0.76
C ALA A 125 23.49 -18.67 -1.42
N ARG A 126 24.27 -19.45 -0.64
CA ARG A 126 24.97 -20.63 -1.13
C ARG A 126 24.02 -21.77 -1.52
N ALA A 127 22.98 -22.00 -0.73
CA ALA A 127 21.96 -23.02 -1.01
C ALA A 127 21.18 -22.70 -2.29
N GLU A 128 20.78 -21.44 -2.50
CA GLU A 128 20.13 -20.95 -3.72
C GLU A 128 21.04 -21.05 -4.95
N ALA A 129 22.35 -20.86 -4.78
CA ALA A 129 23.33 -21.08 -5.83
C ALA A 129 23.58 -22.56 -6.16
N GLY A 130 22.88 -23.49 -5.49
CA GLY A 130 23.02 -24.93 -5.72
C GLY A 130 24.34 -25.52 -5.22
N ILE A 131 25.07 -24.82 -4.35
CA ILE A 131 26.33 -25.32 -3.79
C ILE A 131 26.03 -26.56 -2.93
N GLN A 132 26.65 -27.69 -3.28
CA GLN A 132 26.45 -28.93 -2.56
C GLN A 132 26.86 -28.79 -1.09
N GLY A 133 26.02 -29.30 -0.19
CA GLY A 133 26.26 -29.25 1.25
C GLY A 133 26.18 -27.84 1.86
N ALA A 134 25.57 -26.87 1.19
CA ALA A 134 25.42 -25.52 1.74
C ALA A 134 24.61 -25.50 3.05
N ALA A 135 23.56 -26.32 3.14
CA ALA A 135 22.81 -26.60 4.36
C ALA A 135 22.59 -28.12 4.51
N GLY A 136 22.72 -28.65 5.73
CA GLY A 136 22.36 -30.02 6.04
C GLY A 136 20.86 -30.18 6.33
N SER A 137 20.37 -31.43 6.38
CA SER A 137 18.97 -31.71 6.72
C SER A 137 18.56 -31.11 8.07
N ARG A 138 19.44 -31.22 9.08
CA ARG A 138 19.21 -30.64 10.41
C ARG A 138 19.11 -29.12 10.36
N ASP A 139 19.97 -28.46 9.60
CA ASP A 139 19.92 -26.99 9.44
C ASP A 139 18.59 -26.55 8.81
N ALA A 140 18.08 -27.30 7.83
CA ALA A 140 16.79 -27.05 7.21
C ALA A 140 15.63 -27.29 8.19
N ASP A 141 15.67 -28.38 8.97
CA ASP A 141 14.64 -28.70 9.96
C ASP A 141 14.61 -27.70 11.13
N ASP A 142 15.77 -27.24 11.58
CA ASP A 142 15.90 -26.16 12.57
C ASP A 142 15.30 -24.86 12.01
N LEU A 143 15.70 -24.47 10.79
CA LEU A 143 15.19 -23.26 10.16
C LEU A 143 13.66 -23.32 9.93
N ILE A 144 13.11 -24.45 9.48
CA ILE A 144 11.66 -24.60 9.29
C ILE A 144 10.92 -24.40 10.62
N ARG A 145 11.43 -24.95 11.73
CA ARG A 145 10.84 -24.76 13.06
C ARG A 145 10.91 -23.30 13.51
N ASP A 146 12.04 -22.65 13.30
CA ASP A 146 12.24 -21.25 13.64
C ASP A 146 11.31 -20.33 12.83
N VAL A 147 11.20 -20.56 11.51
CA VAL A 147 10.30 -19.81 10.65
C VAL A 147 8.83 -20.02 11.02
N ALA A 148 8.43 -21.25 11.34
CA ALA A 148 7.08 -21.54 11.84
C ALA A 148 6.76 -20.77 13.12
N MET A 149 7.70 -20.71 14.06
CA MET A 149 7.55 -19.98 15.31
C MET A 149 7.48 -18.47 15.08
N PHE A 150 8.38 -17.94 14.26
CA PHE A 150 8.40 -16.53 13.88
C PHE A 150 7.09 -16.09 13.20
N LEU A 151 6.61 -16.89 12.24
CA LEU A 151 5.35 -16.64 11.54
C LEU A 151 4.17 -16.60 12.51
N ARG A 152 4.06 -17.58 13.41
CA ARG A 152 3.00 -17.62 14.42
C ARG A 152 3.07 -16.42 15.38
N LEU A 153 4.27 -15.98 15.76
CA LEU A 153 4.48 -14.80 16.59
C LEU A 153 3.97 -13.54 15.88
N VAL A 154 4.32 -13.36 14.60
CA VAL A 154 3.90 -12.21 13.79
C VAL A 154 2.39 -12.23 13.55
N GLU A 155 1.80 -13.38 13.22
CA GLU A 155 0.35 -13.51 13.07
C GLU A 155 -0.39 -13.11 14.35
N ARG A 156 0.09 -13.56 15.52
CA ARG A 156 -0.49 -13.17 16.81
C ARG A 156 -0.33 -11.68 17.07
N MET A 157 0.84 -11.11 16.77
CA MET A 157 1.12 -9.69 16.93
C MET A 157 0.18 -8.83 16.07
N LEU A 158 0.00 -9.18 14.79
CA LEU A 158 -0.86 -8.45 13.86
C LEU A 158 -2.35 -8.66 14.13
N ALA A 159 -2.75 -9.79 14.70
CA ALA A 159 -4.12 -9.99 15.16
C ALA A 159 -4.48 -9.11 16.38
N LEU A 160 -3.48 -8.78 17.20
CA LEU A 160 -3.65 -7.95 18.40
C LEU A 160 -3.48 -6.44 18.14
N GLN A 161 -2.82 -6.06 17.05
CA GLN A 161 -2.68 -4.66 16.66
C GLN A 161 -3.67 -4.29 15.55
N PRO A 162 -4.79 -3.61 15.84
CA PRO A 162 -5.61 -3.00 14.81
C PRO A 162 -4.79 -1.89 14.14
N VAL A 163 -4.52 -2.05 12.85
CA VAL A 163 -3.91 -0.98 12.06
C VAL A 163 -4.93 0.15 11.93
N LEU A 164 -4.59 1.31 12.51
CA LEU A 164 -5.31 2.55 12.27
C LEU A 164 -5.09 2.93 10.80
N PRO A 165 -6.15 3.28 10.05
CA PRO A 165 -6.00 3.84 8.71
C PRO A 165 -5.10 5.07 8.81
N GLN A 166 -3.94 5.04 8.14
CA GLN A 166 -3.12 6.22 7.98
C GLN A 166 -3.95 7.23 7.17
N PRO A 167 -4.16 8.47 7.65
CA PRO A 167 -4.78 9.49 6.83
C PRO A 167 -3.93 9.58 5.56
N ARG A 168 -4.59 9.43 4.40
CA ARG A 168 -3.95 9.79 3.13
C ARG A 168 -3.43 11.21 3.33
N SER A 169 -2.16 11.43 3.03
CA SER A 169 -1.65 12.77 2.81
C SER A 169 -2.44 13.31 1.62
N ASP A 170 -3.59 13.93 1.90
CA ASP A 170 -4.34 14.71 0.95
C ASP A 170 -3.43 15.89 0.59
N ALA A 171 -2.53 15.65 -0.34
CA ALA A 171 -2.01 16.68 -1.23
C ALA A 171 -3.13 17.03 -2.21
N ASP A 172 -4.24 17.54 -1.68
CA ASP A 172 -5.21 18.30 -2.42
C ASP A 172 -5.47 19.58 -1.63
N GLY A 173 -4.75 20.62 -2.04
CA GLY A 173 -4.69 21.89 -1.34
C GLY A 173 -4.09 22.94 -2.25
N SER A 174 -4.62 23.08 -3.47
CA SER A 174 -4.80 24.37 -4.18
C SER A 174 -5.48 24.13 -5.52
N ASP A 175 -6.80 24.26 -5.55
CA ASP A 175 -7.57 25.22 -6.37
C ASP A 175 -8.96 24.62 -6.68
N PRO A 176 -10.06 25.29 -6.28
CA PRO A 176 -10.72 26.12 -7.28
C PRO A 176 -11.41 27.38 -6.71
N GLY A 177 -11.02 28.54 -7.23
CA GLY A 177 -11.97 29.54 -7.72
C GLY A 177 -12.19 30.80 -6.87
N ALA A 178 -12.03 31.98 -7.49
CA ALA A 178 -13.12 32.91 -7.91
C ALA A 178 -12.50 34.25 -8.42
N PRO A 179 -13.27 35.29 -8.84
CA PRO A 179 -13.29 35.76 -10.23
C PRO A 179 -12.99 37.26 -10.45
N GLY A 180 -12.72 37.64 -11.70
CA GLY A 180 -13.15 38.91 -12.30
C GLY A 180 -12.47 40.24 -11.90
N THR A 181 -11.70 40.80 -12.83
CA THR A 181 -11.58 42.26 -12.98
C THR A 181 -11.67 42.62 -14.47
N PRO A 182 -12.63 43.47 -14.89
CA PRO A 182 -12.69 44.02 -16.24
C PRO A 182 -12.09 45.43 -16.32
N GLY A 183 -11.47 45.76 -17.45
CA GLY A 183 -11.00 47.09 -17.84
C GLY A 183 -9.47 47.16 -18.00
N ALA A 184 -8.87 47.77 -19.01
CA ALA A 184 -9.38 48.55 -20.13
C ALA A 184 -8.27 48.65 -21.20
N ASP A 185 -8.69 48.99 -22.43
CA ASP A 185 -7.96 49.71 -23.47
C ASP A 185 -6.80 49.05 -24.25
N ARG A 186 -7.17 48.61 -25.47
CA ARG A 186 -6.40 48.79 -26.71
C ARG A 186 -6.32 50.30 -27.06
N PRO A 187 -5.34 50.81 -27.82
CA PRO A 187 -5.00 50.37 -29.19
C PRO A 187 -3.48 50.24 -29.46
N GLU A 188 -3.02 49.23 -30.20
CA GLU A 188 -2.66 49.28 -31.63
C GLU A 188 -1.62 50.34 -31.99
N SER A 189 -0.41 49.89 -32.37
CA SER A 189 0.35 50.41 -33.52
C SER A 189 1.61 49.57 -33.79
N ASP A 190 1.89 49.40 -35.08
CA ASP A 190 3.17 49.14 -35.73
C ASP A 190 3.82 47.75 -35.67
N ARG A 191 3.48 46.96 -36.70
CA ARG A 191 4.44 46.20 -37.51
C ARG A 191 4.88 47.09 -38.68
N PRO A 192 6.14 47.01 -39.17
CA PRO A 192 6.41 45.97 -40.17
C PRO A 192 7.87 45.44 -40.26
N SER A 193 7.98 44.23 -40.85
CA SER A 193 9.04 43.77 -41.78
C SER A 193 10.48 43.61 -41.24
N ARG A 194 11.28 42.56 -41.50
CA ARG A 194 11.36 41.57 -42.59
C ARG A 194 12.46 40.50 -42.24
N PRO A 195 12.84 39.53 -43.12
CA PRO A 195 13.24 38.16 -42.78
C PRO A 195 14.74 37.85 -42.99
N GLY A 196 15.10 36.58 -42.76
CA GLY A 196 16.41 35.95 -43.06
C GLY A 196 17.12 35.54 -41.77
N GLU A 197 17.72 34.38 -41.60
CA GLU A 197 18.12 33.29 -42.48
C GLU A 197 18.44 32.11 -41.54
N GLU A 198 17.91 30.92 -41.82
CA GLU A 198 18.58 29.67 -41.47
C GLU A 198 19.73 29.48 -42.49
N PRO A 199 20.89 28.94 -42.07
CA PRO A 199 21.11 27.55 -42.44
C PRO A 199 21.88 26.74 -41.39
N GLY A 200 21.57 25.45 -41.37
CA GLY A 200 22.40 24.44 -40.75
C GLY A 200 23.65 24.07 -41.55
N ASP A 201 24.28 23.04 -41.00
CA ASP A 201 25.25 22.10 -41.59
C ASP A 201 26.74 22.31 -41.25
N ARG A 202 27.26 21.26 -40.58
CA ARG A 202 28.59 20.64 -40.67
C ARG A 202 29.84 21.52 -40.74
N ARG A 203 30.71 21.37 -39.72
CA ARG A 203 31.99 20.62 -39.84
C ARG A 203 32.76 20.59 -38.51
N LEU A 204 33.07 19.39 -38.05
CA LEU A 204 34.27 19.13 -37.25
C LEU A 204 35.51 19.31 -38.14
N PRO A 205 36.59 19.93 -37.64
CA PRO A 205 37.93 19.66 -38.11
C PRO A 205 38.69 18.72 -37.17
N ASP A 206 39.32 17.76 -37.81
CA ASP A 206 40.38 16.87 -37.35
C ASP A 206 41.71 17.66 -37.22
N ALA A 207 42.45 17.39 -36.15
CA ALA A 207 43.87 17.69 -35.95
C ALA A 207 44.26 16.92 -34.68
N GLY A 208 45.15 15.93 -34.70
CA GLY A 208 46.42 15.86 -35.42
C GLY A 208 47.48 15.61 -34.36
#